data_AF-A0AA42XXT2-F1
#
_entry.id   AF-A0AA42XXT2-F1
#
_cell.length_a   1.000
_cell.length_b   1.000
_cell.length_c   1.000
_cell.angle_alpha   90.00
_cell.angle_beta   90.00
_cell.angle_gamma   90.00
#
_symmetry.space_group_name_H-M   'P 1'
#
loop_
_entity.id
_entity.type
_entity.pdbx_description
1 polymer ?
#
loop_
_entity_poly.entity_id
_entity_poly.type
_entity_poly.pdbx_seq_one_letter_code
_entity_poly.pdbx_strand_id
1 'polypeptide(L)'
;MTRPLITSLLACIDGEVSRDEALQAYRAAEEQHGIRIHDDHDARVAPGAFKPHMPISEERVRTLTRSWEQFDRALEPLGRAAERQLVIRSLGPFITDTGLWVAGADLADDHLFIFRSGEVGSWTAEQWDQHLSNWAAVTQYQGRDEWTAERLVEQMSRAPRYREWTALLRSIISEARGAPVRSP
;
A
#
# COMPACT_ATOMS: atom_id res chain seq x y z
N MET A 1 8.91 18.94 1.40
CA MET A 1 8.30 18.80 0.06
C MET A 1 7.04 17.99 0.21
N THR A 2 5.90 18.57 -0.16
CA THR A 2 4.60 17.90 -0.16
C THR A 2 4.58 16.87 -1.29
N ARG A 3 4.12 15.65 -1.00
CA ARG A 3 4.11 14.54 -1.95
C ARG A 3 3.04 14.73 -3.02
N PRO A 4 3.27 14.41 -4.31
CA PRO A 4 2.33 14.69 -5.39
C PRO A 4 0.91 14.15 -5.16
N LEU A 5 0.79 12.92 -4.63
CA LEU A 5 -0.51 12.33 -4.32
C LEU A 5 -1.20 13.06 -3.17
N ILE A 6 -0.50 13.32 -2.06
CA ILE A 6 -1.07 14.07 -0.91
C ILE A 6 -1.53 15.46 -1.35
N THR A 7 -0.74 16.17 -2.17
CA THR A 7 -1.14 17.47 -2.72
C THR A 7 -2.42 17.36 -3.54
N SER A 8 -2.53 16.34 -4.40
CA SER A 8 -3.74 16.11 -5.21
C SER A 8 -4.96 15.77 -4.34
N LEU A 9 -4.77 14.98 -3.28
CA LEU A 9 -5.84 14.67 -2.32
C LEU A 9 -6.31 15.92 -1.58
N LEU A 10 -5.38 16.74 -1.08
CA LEU A 10 -5.73 17.99 -0.39
C LEU A 10 -6.45 18.96 -1.31
N ALA A 11 -5.95 19.16 -2.55
CA ALA A 11 -6.62 19.97 -3.56
C ALA A 11 -8.03 19.46 -3.89
N CYS A 12 -8.25 18.14 -3.87
CA CYS A 12 -9.57 17.54 -4.06
C CYS A 12 -10.52 17.87 -2.90
N ILE A 13 -10.02 17.81 -1.66
CA ILE A 13 -10.83 18.16 -0.48
C ILE A 13 -11.14 19.67 -0.48
N ASP A 14 -10.22 20.49 -1.00
CA ASP A 14 -10.41 21.93 -1.16
C ASP A 14 -11.29 22.30 -2.37
N GLY A 15 -11.68 21.33 -3.20
CA GLY A 15 -12.50 21.53 -4.38
C GLY A 15 -11.77 22.19 -5.56
N GLU A 16 -10.44 22.26 -5.49
CA GLU A 16 -9.57 22.81 -6.55
C GLU A 16 -9.38 21.82 -7.70
N VAL A 17 -9.41 20.51 -7.41
CA VAL A 17 -9.40 19.44 -8.41
C VAL A 17 -10.58 18.51 -8.19
N SER A 18 -10.98 17.83 -9.24
CA SER A 18 -12.02 16.81 -9.20
C SER A 18 -11.54 15.53 -8.52
N ARG A 19 -12.50 14.73 -8.05
CA ARG A 19 -12.24 13.39 -7.54
C ARG A 19 -11.61 12.47 -8.58
N ASP A 20 -12.02 12.60 -9.84
CA ASP A 20 -11.45 11.85 -10.97
C ASP A 20 -9.96 12.15 -11.14
N GLU A 21 -9.55 13.42 -11.01
CA GLU A 21 -8.12 13.80 -11.08
C GLU A 21 -7.32 13.19 -9.93
N ALA A 22 -7.87 13.18 -8.70
CA ALA A 22 -7.23 12.51 -7.56
C ALA A 22 -7.11 10.99 -7.77
N LEU A 23 -8.13 10.36 -8.35
CA LEU A 23 -8.12 8.94 -8.73
C LEU A 23 -7.06 8.66 -9.81
N GLN A 24 -6.92 9.52 -10.81
CA GLN A 24 -5.87 9.38 -11.82
C GLN A 24 -4.47 9.57 -11.24
N ALA A 25 -4.28 10.52 -10.32
CA ALA A 25 -3.01 10.69 -9.62
C ALA A 25 -2.62 9.43 -8.82
N TYR A 26 -3.59 8.79 -8.16
CA TYR A 26 -3.38 7.51 -7.48
C TYR A 26 -3.00 6.38 -8.47
N ARG A 27 -3.75 6.23 -9.56
CA ARG A 27 -3.47 5.20 -10.59
C ARG A 27 -2.09 5.38 -11.25
N ALA A 28 -1.68 6.63 -11.47
CA ALA A 28 -0.36 6.94 -12.01
C ALA A 28 0.76 6.53 -11.04
N ALA A 29 0.58 6.73 -9.73
CA ALA A 29 1.55 6.27 -8.73
C ALA A 29 1.66 4.73 -8.71
N GLU A 30 0.53 4.03 -8.72
CA GLU A 30 0.52 2.57 -8.83
C GLU A 30 1.23 2.06 -10.09
N GLU A 31 0.97 2.69 -11.24
CA GLU A 31 1.60 2.33 -12.51
C GLU A 31 3.10 2.59 -12.48
N GLN A 32 3.53 3.77 -12.01
CA GLN A 32 4.94 4.15 -11.89
C GLN A 32 5.72 3.11 -11.08
N HIS A 33 5.20 2.73 -9.91
CA HIS A 33 5.89 1.82 -9.01
C HIS A 33 5.60 0.34 -9.29
N GLY A 34 4.64 0.02 -10.16
CA GLY A 34 4.27 -1.35 -10.47
C GLY A 34 3.65 -2.07 -9.26
N ILE A 35 2.80 -1.36 -8.52
CA ILE A 35 2.10 -1.89 -7.35
C ILE A 35 0.61 -1.64 -7.53
N ARG A 36 -0.20 -2.67 -7.32
CA ARG A 36 -1.66 -2.55 -7.23
C ARG A 36 -2.09 -2.92 -5.84
N ILE A 37 -2.96 -2.10 -5.25
CA ILE A 37 -3.54 -2.35 -3.93
C ILE A 37 -5.01 -2.77 -4.06
N HIS A 38 -5.43 -3.79 -3.31
CA HIS A 38 -6.81 -4.28 -3.23
C HIS A 38 -7.27 -4.45 -1.78
N ASP A 39 -8.46 -3.97 -1.45
CA ASP A 39 -9.06 -3.95 -0.10
C ASP A 39 -10.02 -5.14 0.18
N ASP A 40 -9.92 -6.23 -0.60
CA ASP A 40 -10.94 -7.29 -0.66
C ASP A 40 -10.29 -8.68 -0.63
N HIS A 41 -9.68 -9.02 0.51
CA HIS A 41 -9.11 -10.33 0.76
C HIS A 41 -9.67 -10.99 2.04
N ASP A 42 -9.61 -12.32 2.12
CA ASP A 42 -9.98 -13.08 3.31
C ASP A 42 -8.90 -12.87 4.38
N ALA A 43 -9.27 -12.35 5.55
CA ALA A 43 -8.35 -12.10 6.67
C ALA A 43 -7.62 -13.37 7.17
N ARG A 44 -8.03 -14.56 6.74
CA ARG A 44 -7.35 -15.83 7.02
C ARG A 44 -6.20 -16.13 6.05
N VAL A 45 -6.01 -15.35 4.99
CA VAL A 45 -4.83 -15.47 4.13
C VAL A 45 -3.60 -15.24 5.02
N ALA A 46 -2.64 -16.17 4.93
CA ALA A 46 -1.43 -16.07 5.73
C ALA A 46 -0.68 -14.80 5.35
N PRO A 47 -0.20 -14.02 6.32
CA PRO A 47 0.49 -12.81 5.99
C PRO A 47 1.95 -13.09 5.61
N GLY A 48 2.47 -12.31 4.68
CA GLY A 48 3.78 -12.41 4.07
C GLY A 48 3.73 -12.03 2.59
N ALA A 49 4.85 -12.23 1.91
CA ALA A 49 4.91 -12.15 0.46
C ALA A 49 4.95 -13.55 -0.14
N PHE A 50 4.31 -13.72 -1.30
CA PHE A 50 4.11 -14.99 -1.97
C PHE A 50 4.42 -14.84 -3.46
N LYS A 51 4.97 -15.89 -4.07
CA LYS A 51 5.12 -15.97 -5.53
C LYS A 51 4.20 -17.05 -6.09
N PRO A 52 3.54 -16.80 -7.23
CA PRO A 52 2.73 -17.83 -7.86
C PRO A 52 3.61 -18.86 -8.56
N HIS A 53 3.18 -20.12 -8.58
CA HIS A 53 3.92 -21.19 -9.27
C HIS A 53 3.97 -21.00 -10.79
N MET A 54 2.98 -20.28 -11.34
CA MET A 54 2.85 -19.92 -12.75
C MET A 54 2.37 -18.48 -12.83
N PRO A 55 2.63 -17.73 -13.92
CA PRO A 55 2.06 -16.40 -14.11
C PRO A 55 0.52 -16.45 -14.00
N ILE A 56 -0.04 -15.64 -13.12
CA ILE A 56 -1.48 -15.51 -12.90
C ILE A 56 -1.91 -14.06 -13.13
N SER A 57 -3.11 -13.86 -13.68
CA SER A 57 -3.67 -12.53 -13.86
C SER A 57 -4.04 -11.91 -12.51
N GLU A 58 -4.10 -10.57 -12.47
CA GLU A 58 -4.59 -9.81 -11.31
C GLU A 58 -5.98 -10.30 -10.86
N GLU A 59 -6.90 -10.53 -11.81
CA GLU A 59 -8.24 -11.07 -11.53
C GLU A 59 -8.18 -12.46 -10.88
N ARG A 60 -7.25 -13.31 -11.32
CA ARG A 60 -7.06 -14.63 -10.72
C ARG A 60 -6.53 -14.51 -9.30
N VAL A 61 -5.54 -13.63 -9.05
CA VAL A 61 -5.03 -13.36 -7.71
C VAL A 61 -6.16 -12.95 -6.77
N ARG A 62 -7.00 -11.99 -7.17
CA ARG A 62 -8.15 -11.52 -6.39
C ARG A 62 -9.14 -12.64 -6.05
N THR A 63 -9.31 -13.60 -6.95
CA THR A 63 -10.18 -14.77 -6.70
C THR A 63 -9.54 -15.70 -5.67
N LEU A 64 -8.23 -15.95 -5.79
CA LEU A 64 -7.50 -16.84 -4.88
C LEU A 64 -7.47 -16.28 -3.46
N THR A 65 -7.33 -14.96 -3.30
CA THR A 65 -7.24 -14.30 -2.00
C THR A 65 -8.55 -14.27 -1.21
N ARG A 66 -9.66 -14.75 -1.80
CA ARG A 66 -10.94 -14.99 -1.13
C ARG A 66 -11.08 -16.42 -0.59
N SER A 67 -10.07 -17.27 -0.77
CA SER A 67 -10.06 -18.66 -0.27
C SER A 67 -8.64 -19.09 0.08
N TRP A 68 -8.37 -19.23 1.38
CA TRP A 68 -7.06 -19.66 1.88
C TRP A 68 -6.56 -20.96 1.22
N GLU A 69 -7.43 -21.96 1.03
CA GLU A 69 -7.05 -23.23 0.40
C GLU A 69 -6.60 -23.06 -1.06
N GLN A 70 -7.24 -22.17 -1.82
CA GLN A 70 -6.87 -21.93 -3.22
C GLN A 70 -5.60 -21.09 -3.31
N PHE A 71 -5.46 -20.12 -2.40
CA PHE A 71 -4.26 -19.30 -2.27
C PHE A 71 -3.02 -20.17 -1.98
N ASP A 72 -3.10 -21.02 -0.95
CA ASP A 72 -2.00 -21.91 -0.54
C ASP A 72 -1.56 -22.91 -1.61
N ARG A 73 -2.51 -23.37 -2.46
CA ARG A 73 -2.19 -24.26 -3.59
C ARG A 73 -1.56 -23.56 -4.79
N ALA A 74 -1.80 -22.26 -4.94
CA ALA A 74 -1.42 -21.52 -6.15
C ALA A 74 -0.16 -20.66 -5.93
N LEU A 75 0.14 -20.29 -4.69
CA LEU A 75 1.27 -19.46 -4.33
C LEU A 75 2.13 -20.11 -3.25
N GLU A 76 3.43 -19.92 -3.35
CA GLU A 76 4.41 -20.32 -2.34
C GLU A 76 4.92 -19.09 -1.57
N PRO A 77 5.12 -19.20 -0.25
CA PRO A 77 5.72 -18.12 0.53
C PRO A 77 7.13 -17.77 0.04
N LEU A 78 7.42 -16.49 -0.03
CA LEU A 78 8.79 -16.01 -0.22
C LEU A 78 9.59 -16.25 1.07
N GLY A 79 10.85 -16.62 0.92
CA GLY A 79 11.79 -16.59 2.04
C GLY A 79 11.98 -15.14 2.54
N ARG A 80 12.23 -14.98 3.85
CA ARG A 80 12.36 -13.66 4.51
C ARG A 80 13.30 -12.67 3.79
N ALA A 81 14.40 -13.17 3.22
CA ALA A 81 15.34 -12.33 2.48
C ALA A 81 14.75 -11.79 1.16
N ALA A 82 13.99 -12.62 0.44
CA ALA A 82 13.34 -12.23 -0.81
C ALA A 82 12.17 -11.27 -0.55
N GLU A 83 11.36 -11.55 0.49
CA GLU A 83 10.33 -10.62 0.96
C GLU A 83 10.93 -9.25 1.30
N ARG A 84 12.00 -9.21 2.11
CA ARG A 84 12.67 -7.95 2.47
C ARG A 84 13.16 -7.19 1.25
N GLN A 85 13.71 -7.88 0.24
CA GLN A 85 14.15 -7.24 -1.00
C GLN A 85 12.97 -6.70 -1.82
N LEU A 86 11.86 -7.43 -1.90
CA LEU A 86 10.63 -6.99 -2.57
C LEU A 86 10.10 -5.70 -1.92
N VAL A 87 10.03 -5.67 -0.60
CA VAL A 87 9.60 -4.50 0.16
C VAL A 87 10.54 -3.32 -0.08
N ILE A 88 11.85 -3.49 0.06
CA ILE A 88 12.82 -2.39 -0.10
C ILE A 88 12.82 -1.84 -1.53
N ARG A 89 12.73 -2.70 -2.56
CA ARG A 89 12.89 -2.28 -3.96
C ARG A 89 11.62 -1.68 -4.55
N SER A 90 10.47 -2.24 -4.22
CA SER A 90 9.21 -1.87 -4.86
C SER A 90 8.35 -1.03 -3.91
N LEU A 91 8.09 -1.59 -2.73
CA LEU A 91 7.09 -1.05 -1.82
C LEU A 91 7.57 0.22 -1.10
N GLY A 92 8.83 0.27 -0.68
CA GLY A 92 9.44 1.43 -0.02
C GLY A 92 9.36 2.73 -0.84
N PRO A 93 9.80 2.73 -2.12
CA PRO A 93 9.67 3.90 -3.00
C PRO A 93 8.20 4.31 -3.19
N PHE A 94 7.31 3.36 -3.48
CA PHE A 94 5.88 3.63 -3.67
C PHE A 94 5.27 4.30 -2.45
N ILE A 95 5.50 3.73 -1.28
CA ILE A 95 5.08 4.26 0.01
C ILE A 95 5.62 5.67 0.22
N THR A 96 6.90 5.89 -0.10
CA THR A 96 7.56 7.19 0.10
C THR A 96 6.96 8.27 -0.79
N ASP A 97 6.62 7.95 -2.03
CA ASP A 97 6.10 8.90 -3.01
C ASP A 97 4.59 9.15 -2.85
N THR A 98 3.83 8.12 -2.52
CA THR A 98 2.37 8.22 -2.24
C THR A 98 2.07 8.80 -0.87
N GLY A 99 2.99 8.64 0.07
CA GLY A 99 2.74 8.94 1.48
C GLY A 99 1.92 7.87 2.20
N LEU A 100 1.82 6.67 1.66
CA LEU A 100 1.07 5.57 2.30
C LEU A 100 1.63 5.17 3.67
N TRP A 101 2.94 5.22 3.86
CA TRP A 101 3.53 5.01 5.20
C TRP A 101 3.05 6.02 6.23
N VAL A 102 2.73 7.22 5.76
CA VAL A 102 2.23 8.28 6.61
C VAL A 102 0.78 8.04 6.98
N ALA A 103 0.00 7.41 6.09
CA ALA A 103 -1.40 7.06 6.33
C ALA A 103 -1.61 5.94 7.39
N GLY A 104 -0.51 5.43 7.96
CA GLY A 104 -0.52 4.47 9.07
C GLY A 104 -0.74 3.02 8.63
N ALA A 105 -0.57 2.09 9.59
CA ALA A 105 -0.81 0.65 9.45
C ALA A 105 -2.24 0.29 9.02
N ASP A 106 -3.18 1.21 9.22
CA ASP A 106 -4.60 1.06 8.97
C ASP A 106 -4.91 0.80 7.46
N LEU A 107 -4.01 1.18 6.54
CA LEU A 107 -4.10 0.82 5.12
C LEU A 107 -3.42 -0.51 4.76
N ALA A 108 -2.69 -1.14 5.67
CA ALA A 108 -2.08 -2.44 5.45
C ALA A 108 -2.98 -3.58 5.93
N ASP A 109 -3.77 -3.35 6.99
CA ASP A 109 -4.59 -4.37 7.66
C ASP A 109 -5.61 -5.08 6.74
N ASP A 110 -6.04 -4.43 5.65
CA ASP A 110 -7.07 -4.97 4.75
C ASP A 110 -6.58 -5.19 3.31
N HIS A 111 -5.31 -4.87 3.03
CA HIS A 111 -4.86 -4.68 1.66
C HIS A 111 -3.91 -5.76 1.15
N LEU A 112 -4.30 -6.30 0.01
CA LEU A 112 -3.48 -7.13 -0.85
C LEU A 112 -2.68 -6.26 -1.82
N PHE A 113 -1.38 -6.47 -1.86
CA PHE A 113 -0.46 -5.82 -2.78
C PHE A 113 -0.09 -6.79 -3.90
N ILE A 114 -0.27 -6.38 -5.15
CA ILE A 114 0.17 -7.15 -6.32
C ILE A 114 1.29 -6.37 -6.99
N PHE A 115 2.44 -7.01 -7.12
CA PHE A 115 3.64 -6.42 -7.71
C PHE A 115 3.70 -6.71 -9.21
N ARG A 116 4.32 -5.81 -9.99
CA ARG A 116 4.52 -5.99 -11.44
C ARG A 116 5.26 -7.29 -11.79
N SER A 117 6.13 -7.75 -10.88
CA SER A 117 6.88 -9.00 -11.00
C SER A 117 6.03 -10.26 -10.70
N GLY A 118 4.78 -10.09 -10.27
CA GLY A 118 3.79 -11.15 -10.07
C GLY A 118 3.69 -11.65 -8.63
N GLU A 119 4.58 -11.24 -7.74
CA GLU A 119 4.46 -11.51 -6.31
C GLU A 119 3.23 -10.81 -5.72
N VAL A 120 2.77 -11.37 -4.62
CA VAL A 120 1.59 -10.94 -3.89
C VAL A 120 1.98 -10.75 -2.43
N GLY A 121 1.66 -9.60 -1.84
CA GLY A 121 1.88 -9.29 -0.43
C GLY A 121 0.56 -9.10 0.30
N SER A 122 0.46 -9.65 1.50
CA SER A 122 -0.59 -9.33 2.48
C SER A 122 0.10 -9.31 3.84
N TRP A 123 -0.11 -8.27 4.64
CA TRP A 123 0.59 -8.14 5.92
C TRP A 123 -0.39 -7.71 6.99
N THR A 124 -0.20 -8.21 8.21
CA THR A 124 -0.84 -7.62 9.38
C THR A 124 -0.24 -6.24 9.66
N ALA A 125 -0.93 -5.39 10.43
CA ALA A 125 -0.37 -4.14 10.94
C ALA A 125 1.02 -4.32 11.56
N GLU A 126 1.22 -5.37 12.37
CA GLU A 126 2.50 -5.61 13.04
C GLU A 126 3.64 -5.90 12.02
N GLN A 127 3.38 -6.75 11.03
CA GLN A 127 4.38 -7.04 9.99
C GLN A 127 4.61 -5.83 9.09
N TRP A 128 3.56 -5.06 8.84
CA TRP A 128 3.65 -3.81 8.11
C TRP A 128 4.54 -2.79 8.84
N ASP A 129 4.31 -2.58 10.13
CA ASP A 129 5.12 -1.69 10.97
C ASP A 129 6.58 -2.14 10.96
N GLN A 130 6.83 -3.46 11.06
CA GLN A 130 8.18 -4.00 10.96
C GLN A 130 8.83 -3.71 9.59
N HIS A 131 8.08 -3.79 8.49
CA HIS A 131 8.55 -3.45 7.15
C HIS A 131 8.82 -1.94 7.00
N LEU A 132 7.96 -1.10 7.57
CA LEU A 132 8.16 0.35 7.62
C LEU A 132 9.43 0.70 8.42
N SER A 133 9.65 0.09 9.58
CA SER A 133 10.85 0.32 10.40
C SER A 133 12.12 -0.18 9.69
N ASN A 134 12.03 -1.31 8.97
CA ASN A 134 13.13 -1.79 8.13
C ASN A 134 13.44 -0.84 6.96
N TRP A 135 12.42 -0.29 6.31
CA TRP A 135 12.58 0.70 5.24
C TRP A 135 13.13 2.04 5.76
N ALA A 136 12.62 2.51 6.90
CA ALA A 136 13.13 3.68 7.60
C ALA A 136 14.62 3.50 7.90
N ALA A 137 15.03 2.37 8.50
CA ALA A 137 16.46 2.12 8.76
C ALA A 137 17.32 2.15 7.48
N VAL A 138 16.83 1.61 6.36
CA VAL A 138 17.54 1.64 5.05
C VAL A 138 17.65 3.05 4.49
N THR A 139 16.62 3.89 4.66
CA THR A 139 16.63 5.29 4.19
C THR A 139 17.37 6.23 5.15
N GLN A 140 17.34 5.98 6.46
CA GLN A 140 18.14 6.67 7.48
C GLN A 140 19.64 6.46 7.22
N TYR A 141 20.05 5.24 6.82
CA TYR A 141 21.42 4.92 6.40
C TYR A 141 21.92 5.79 5.22
N GLN A 142 21.01 6.46 4.50
CA GLN A 142 21.32 7.47 3.49
C GLN A 142 21.35 8.91 4.06
N GLY A 143 21.62 9.08 5.36
CA GLY A 143 21.97 10.37 5.97
C GLY A 143 20.83 11.09 6.72
N ARG A 144 19.87 10.39 7.32
CA ARG A 144 18.78 10.98 8.14
C ARG A 144 18.51 10.19 9.42
N ASP A 145 19.52 10.00 10.26
CA ASP A 145 19.51 9.10 11.44
C ASP A 145 18.48 9.41 12.55
N GLU A 146 17.80 10.56 12.52
CA GLU A 146 16.92 11.02 13.63
C GLU A 146 15.44 10.60 13.50
N TRP A 147 15.06 10.01 12.37
CA TRP A 147 13.65 9.79 11.99
C TRP A 147 13.23 8.31 11.95
N THR A 148 12.68 7.77 13.04
CA THR A 148 12.11 6.41 13.05
C THR A 148 10.71 6.38 12.39
N ALA A 149 10.27 5.20 11.92
CA ALA A 149 8.94 5.03 11.32
C ALA A 149 7.82 5.47 12.29
N GLU A 150 7.95 5.15 13.58
CA GLU A 150 6.99 5.48 14.63
C GLU A 150 6.90 7.00 14.84
N ARG A 151 8.03 7.72 14.86
CA ARG A 151 8.05 9.19 14.98
C ARG A 151 7.47 9.87 13.74
N LEU A 152 7.64 9.28 12.56
CA LEU A 152 7.08 9.80 11.31
C LEU A 152 5.56 9.66 11.26
N VAL A 153 5.04 8.50 11.65
CA VAL A 153 3.59 8.27 11.80
C VAL A 153 3.03 9.20 12.87
N GLU A 154 3.67 9.30 14.04
CA GLU A 154 3.22 10.19 15.11
C GLU A 154 3.18 11.65 14.66
N GLN A 155 4.26 12.15 14.04
CA GLN A 155 4.32 13.53 13.58
C GLN A 155 3.29 13.82 12.49
N MET A 156 3.05 12.88 11.59
CA MET A 156 2.13 13.10 10.48
C MET A 156 0.67 12.85 10.83
N SER A 157 0.36 12.03 11.83
CA SER A 157 -0.99 11.95 12.40
C SER A 157 -1.45 13.29 12.98
N ARG A 158 -0.48 14.15 13.33
CA ARG A 158 -0.67 15.55 13.76
C ARG A 158 -0.67 16.54 12.61
N ALA A 159 -0.44 16.09 11.37
CA ALA A 159 -0.52 16.97 10.21
C ALA A 159 -1.96 17.47 10.04
N PRO A 160 -2.15 18.75 9.63
CA PRO A 160 -3.48 19.28 9.37
C PRO A 160 -4.26 18.37 8.42
N ARG A 161 -5.53 18.11 8.77
CA ARG A 161 -6.47 17.37 7.92
C ARG A 161 -6.04 15.94 7.58
N TYR A 162 -5.15 15.35 8.41
CA TYR A 162 -4.70 13.97 8.27
C TYR A 162 -5.84 12.98 8.01
N ARG A 163 -6.87 13.06 8.84
CA ARG A 163 -8.06 12.19 8.75
C ARG A 163 -8.86 12.37 7.47
N GLU A 164 -8.91 13.58 6.91
CA GLU A 164 -9.70 13.86 5.71
C GLU A 164 -9.03 13.26 4.47
N TRP A 165 -7.72 13.48 4.30
CA TRP A 165 -7.01 12.95 3.12
C TRP A 165 -6.78 11.45 3.20
N THR A 166 -6.59 10.86 4.39
CA THR A 166 -6.50 9.40 4.52
C THR A 166 -7.83 8.72 4.24
N ALA A 167 -8.96 9.30 4.67
CA ALA A 167 -10.29 8.80 4.34
C ALA A 167 -10.57 8.89 2.82
N LEU A 168 -10.18 9.99 2.18
CA LEU A 168 -10.28 10.14 0.73
C LEU A 168 -9.41 9.11 0.00
N LEU A 169 -8.17 8.88 0.47
CA LEU A 169 -7.27 7.89 -0.10
C LEU A 169 -7.86 6.47 -0.06
N ARG A 170 -8.43 6.03 1.07
CA ARG A 170 -9.15 4.75 1.17
C ARG A 170 -10.25 4.63 0.13
N SER A 171 -11.09 5.65 0.07
CA SER A 171 -12.21 5.70 -0.85
C SER A 171 -11.75 5.62 -2.32
N ILE A 172 -10.63 6.28 -2.67
CA ILE A 172 -10.00 6.22 -3.98
C ILE A 172 -9.40 4.83 -4.27
N ILE A 173 -8.78 4.17 -3.27
CA ILE A 173 -8.27 2.80 -3.42
C ILE A 173 -9.42 1.85 -3.75
N SER A 174 -10.54 1.90 -3.01
CA SER A 174 -11.71 1.08 -3.29
C SER A 174 -12.30 1.38 -4.68
N GLU A 175 -12.41 2.66 -5.05
CA GLU A 175 -12.93 3.11 -6.35
C GLU A 175 -12.04 2.69 -7.53
N ALA A 176 -10.72 2.74 -7.37
CA ALA A 176 -9.77 2.27 -8.36
C ALA A 176 -10.01 0.80 -8.74
N ARG A 177 -10.66 0.03 -7.85
CA ARG A 177 -11.00 -1.39 -8.04
C ARG A 177 -12.45 -1.65 -8.41
N GLY A 178 -13.20 -0.61 -8.72
CA GLY A 178 -14.59 -0.71 -9.17
C GLY A 178 -15.57 -1.06 -8.04
N ALA A 179 -15.18 -0.89 -6.78
CA ALA A 179 -16.13 -0.93 -5.68
C ALA A 179 -17.01 0.32 -5.72
N PRO A 180 -18.32 0.22 -5.43
CA PRO A 180 -19.18 1.38 -5.35
C PRO A 180 -18.66 2.31 -4.24
N VAL A 181 -18.41 3.57 -4.59
CA VAL A 181 -18.02 4.62 -3.66
C VAL A 181 -19.14 4.77 -2.62
N ARG A 182 -18.88 4.38 -1.37
CA ARG A 182 -19.73 4.82 -0.26
C ARG A 182 -19.40 6.28 -0.01
N SER A 183 -20.26 7.18 -0.48
CA SER A 183 -20.25 8.57 0.00
C SER A 183 -20.40 8.55 1.52
N PRO A 184 -19.65 9.41 2.24
CA PRO A 184 -19.85 9.60 3.68
C PRO A 184 -21.28 10.04 4.00
#